data_AF-A0A7C8A621-F1
#
_entry.id   AF-A0A7C8A621-F1
#
_cell.length_a   1.000
_cell.length_b   1.000
_cell.length_c   1.000
_cell.angle_alpha   90.00
_cell.angle_beta   90.00
_cell.angle_gamma   90.00
#
_symmetry.space_group_name_H-M   'P 1'
#
loop_
_entity.id
_entity.type
_entity.pdbx_description
1 polymer ?
#
loop_
_entity_poly.entity_id
_entity_poly.type
_entity_poly.pdbx_seq_one_letter_code
_entity_poly.pdbx_strand_id
1 'polypeptide(L)'
;MDEEEYNRKYVNLRVLKSIQEYLKTEGGSPTAVYPINVPQDLLYQVLKIQGPDNADKLIHHIFRLGLDIWSDEFFNEAFGSQQNLERFIEMVKKRNKREGG
;
A
#
# COMPACT_ATOMS: atom_id res chain seq x y z
N MET A 1 -5.30 24.59 -4.69
CA MET A 1 -5.20 23.24 -5.26
C MET A 1 -6.04 23.24 -6.51
N ASP A 2 -5.39 23.08 -7.64
CA ASP A 2 -6.09 22.88 -8.91
C ASP A 2 -6.72 21.48 -8.97
N GLU A 3 -7.54 21.24 -9.98
CA GLU A 3 -8.26 19.99 -10.12
C GLU A 3 -7.34 18.79 -10.43
N GLU A 4 -6.23 19.02 -11.14
CA GLU A 4 -5.25 18.00 -11.45
C GLU A 4 -4.51 17.51 -10.19
N GLU A 5 -4.02 18.45 -9.38
CA GLU A 5 -3.39 18.20 -8.09
C GLU A 5 -4.38 17.50 -7.14
N TYR A 6 -5.65 17.92 -7.12
CA TYR A 6 -6.70 17.28 -6.33
C TYR A 6 -6.90 15.82 -6.76
N ASN A 7 -7.10 15.57 -8.05
CA ASN A 7 -7.35 14.23 -8.58
C ASN A 7 -6.18 13.29 -8.28
N ARG A 8 -4.94 13.77 -8.47
CA ARG A 8 -3.73 13.03 -8.12
C ARG A 8 -3.69 12.69 -6.63
N LYS A 9 -3.87 13.67 -5.74
CA LYS A 9 -3.86 13.44 -4.29
C LYS A 9 -5.01 12.52 -3.85
N TYR A 10 -6.15 12.58 -4.51
CA TYR A 10 -7.28 11.71 -4.22
C TYR A 10 -6.98 10.24 -4.59
N VAL A 11 -6.34 9.99 -5.73
CA VAL A 11 -5.85 8.65 -6.09
C VAL A 11 -4.81 8.16 -5.09
N ASN A 12 -3.82 9.00 -4.74
CA ASN A 12 -2.78 8.65 -3.77
C ASN A 12 -3.37 8.29 -2.41
N LEU A 13 -4.37 9.04 -1.94
CA LEU A 13 -5.09 8.75 -0.69
C LEU A 13 -5.76 7.37 -0.74
N ARG A 14 -6.40 7.01 -1.86
CA ARG A 14 -7.04 5.70 -2.03
C ARG A 14 -6.03 4.56 -2.04
N VAL A 15 -4.88 4.75 -2.71
CA VAL A 15 -3.77 3.78 -2.73
C VAL A 15 -3.24 3.56 -1.33
N LEU A 16 -2.90 4.63 -0.59
CA LEU A 16 -2.43 4.54 0.80
C LEU A 16 -3.43 3.82 1.70
N LYS A 17 -4.73 4.13 1.56
CA LYS A 17 -5.78 3.45 2.31
C LYS A 17 -5.82 1.94 2.02
N SER A 18 -5.72 1.56 0.74
CA SER A 18 -5.70 0.15 0.34
C SER A 18 -4.48 -0.60 0.91
N ILE A 19 -3.32 0.05 0.97
CA ILE A 19 -2.11 -0.53 1.56
C ILE A 19 -2.28 -0.70 3.07
N GLN A 20 -2.79 0.33 3.77
CA GLN A 20 -3.08 0.25 5.19
C GLN A 20 -4.07 -0.88 5.52
N GLU A 21 -5.07 -1.10 4.68
CA GLU A 21 -6.01 -2.21 4.82
C GLU A 21 -5.30 -3.56 4.61
N TYR A 22 -4.49 -3.69 3.57
CA TYR A 22 -3.70 -4.90 3.29
C TYR A 22 -2.77 -5.27 4.46
N LEU A 23 -2.06 -4.30 5.01
CA LEU A 23 -1.14 -4.51 6.14
C LEU A 23 -1.89 -4.87 7.43
N LYS A 24 -3.13 -4.41 7.62
CA LYS A 24 -3.96 -4.78 8.79
C LYS A 24 -4.57 -6.18 8.69
N THR A 25 -4.83 -6.66 7.48
CA THR A 25 -5.38 -8.00 7.29
C THR A 25 -4.26 -9.05 7.33
N GLU A 26 -4.26 -9.89 8.37
CA GLU A 26 -3.53 -11.16 8.39
C GLU A 26 -4.27 -12.22 7.55
N GLY A 27 -4.42 -11.99 6.23
CA GLY A 27 -4.93 -13.01 5.30
C GLY A 27 -6.24 -12.71 4.54
N GLY A 28 -6.53 -11.44 4.24
CA GLY A 28 -7.72 -11.05 3.46
C GLY A 28 -7.48 -10.98 1.94
N SER A 29 -8.06 -11.93 1.20
CA SER A 29 -8.28 -12.00 -0.27
C SER A 29 -7.07 -11.81 -1.21
N PRO A 30 -6.67 -12.85 -1.98
CA PRO A 30 -5.54 -12.79 -2.89
C PRO A 30 -5.97 -12.30 -4.28
N THR A 31 -5.93 -10.99 -4.53
CA THR A 31 -5.90 -10.51 -5.91
C THR A 31 -4.46 -10.51 -6.38
N ALA A 32 -4.00 -11.62 -6.98
CA ALA A 32 -2.68 -11.70 -7.58
C ALA A 32 -2.70 -11.05 -8.97
N VAL A 33 -1.95 -9.97 -9.16
CA VAL A 33 -1.89 -9.24 -10.44
C VAL A 33 -0.72 -9.72 -11.31
N TYR A 34 0.40 -10.11 -10.71
CA TYR A 34 1.59 -10.59 -11.44
C TYR A 34 2.50 -11.46 -10.55
N PRO A 35 3.16 -12.51 -11.08
CA PRO A 35 4.13 -13.29 -10.31
C PRO A 35 5.36 -12.45 -9.92
N ILE A 36 5.81 -12.61 -8.69
CA ILE A 36 7.04 -11.97 -8.19
C ILE A 36 8.26 -12.80 -8.58
N ASN A 37 9.32 -12.12 -9.02
CA ASN A 37 10.62 -12.76 -9.26
C ASN A 37 11.40 -12.82 -7.95
N VAL A 38 11.73 -14.04 -7.50
CA VAL A 38 12.48 -14.27 -6.27
C VAL A 38 13.88 -14.79 -6.63
N PRO A 39 14.96 -14.32 -5.96
CA PRO A 39 16.29 -14.86 -6.18
C PRO A 39 16.32 -16.38 -6.02
N GLN A 40 16.88 -17.08 -7.01
CA GLN A 40 16.83 -18.53 -7.10
C GLN A 40 17.43 -19.21 -5.87
N ASP A 41 18.59 -18.73 -5.40
CA ASP A 41 19.26 -19.31 -4.24
C ASP A 41 18.45 -19.11 -2.95
N LEU A 42 17.83 -17.95 -2.77
CA LEU A 42 16.95 -17.70 -1.61
C LEU A 42 15.80 -18.71 -1.62
N LEU A 43 15.09 -18.81 -2.74
CA LEU A 43 13.95 -19.71 -2.88
C LEU A 43 14.39 -21.17 -2.67
N TYR A 44 15.45 -21.60 -3.35
CA TYR A 44 15.94 -22.97 -3.27
C TYR A 44 16.39 -23.36 -1.86
N GLN A 45 17.20 -22.51 -1.21
CA GLN A 45 17.72 -22.81 0.13
C GLN A 45 16.59 -22.84 1.16
N VAL A 46 15.67 -21.88 1.11
CA VAL A 46 14.56 -21.82 2.08
C VAL A 46 13.58 -22.97 1.84
N LEU A 47 13.24 -23.28 0.60
CA LEU A 47 12.40 -24.45 0.27
C LEU A 47 13.04 -25.74 0.78
N LYS A 48 14.35 -25.92 0.58
CA LYS A 48 15.06 -27.12 0.99
C LYS A 48 15.15 -27.29 2.50
N ILE A 49 15.36 -26.19 3.24
CA ILE A 49 15.60 -26.23 4.68
C ILE A 49 14.30 -26.15 5.48
N GLN A 50 13.34 -25.33 5.02
CA GLN A 50 12.16 -24.94 5.80
C GLN A 50 10.84 -25.37 5.17
N GLY A 51 10.85 -25.88 3.94
CA GLY A 51 9.66 -26.32 3.22
C GLY A 51 8.87 -25.18 2.55
N PRO A 52 7.85 -25.54 1.74
CA PRO A 52 7.08 -24.60 0.92
C PRO A 52 6.32 -23.55 1.74
N ASP A 53 5.66 -23.95 2.82
CA ASP A 53 4.85 -23.02 3.64
C ASP A 53 5.70 -21.91 4.26
N ASN A 54 6.90 -22.24 4.71
CA ASN A 54 7.81 -21.26 5.31
C ASN A 54 8.49 -20.39 4.26
N ALA A 55 8.78 -20.93 3.07
CA ALA A 55 9.23 -20.13 1.94
C ALA A 55 8.16 -19.10 1.52
N ASP A 56 6.90 -19.52 1.45
CA ASP A 56 5.79 -18.64 1.12
C ASP A 56 5.59 -17.55 2.19
N LYS A 57 5.60 -17.92 3.48
CA LYS A 57 5.54 -16.96 4.60
C LYS A 57 6.68 -15.95 4.57
N LEU A 58 7.90 -16.40 4.29
CA LEU A 58 9.06 -15.53 4.20
C LEU A 58 8.90 -14.52 3.06
N ILE A 59 8.47 -14.97 1.88
CA ILE A 59 8.23 -14.13 0.72
C ILE A 59 7.15 -13.08 1.01
N HIS A 60 6.03 -13.52 1.61
CA HIS A 60 4.97 -12.60 2.05
C HIS A 60 5.47 -11.59 3.08
N HIS A 61 6.31 -12.01 4.01
CA HIS A 61 6.90 -11.12 5.01
C HIS A 61 7.80 -10.06 4.36
N ILE A 62 8.69 -10.47 3.44
CA ILE A 62 9.54 -9.55 2.68
C ILE A 62 8.69 -8.54 1.91
N PHE A 63 7.64 -9.00 1.23
CA PHE A 63 6.73 -8.12 0.50
C PHE A 63 6.03 -7.12 1.41
N ARG A 64 5.50 -7.57 2.56
CA ARG A 64 4.85 -6.69 3.55
C ARG A 64 5.81 -5.63 4.09
N LEU A 65 7.04 -6.00 4.40
CA LEU A 65 8.08 -5.06 4.85
C LEU A 65 8.40 -4.01 3.78
N GLY A 66 8.60 -4.45 2.53
CA GLY A 66 8.86 -3.53 1.42
C GLY A 66 7.69 -2.60 1.15
N LEU A 67 6.46 -3.10 1.25
CA LEU A 67 5.25 -2.32 1.05
C LEU A 67 5.06 -1.26 2.14
N ASP A 68 5.37 -1.59 3.39
CA ASP A 68 5.32 -0.67 4.54
C ASP A 68 6.29 0.51 4.32
N ILE A 69 7.56 0.21 4.06
CA ILE A 69 8.62 1.21 3.78
C ILE A 69 8.24 2.09 2.58
N TRP A 70 7.83 1.47 1.47
CA TRP A 70 7.44 2.22 0.29
C TRP A 70 6.22 3.11 0.54
N SER A 71 5.27 2.66 1.36
CA SER A 71 4.07 3.46 1.67
C SER A 71 4.38 4.73 2.44
N ASP A 72 5.42 4.71 3.30
CA ASP A 72 5.90 5.89 4.02
C ASP A 72 6.54 6.91 3.07
N GLU A 73 7.40 6.45 2.15
CA GLU A 73 8.00 7.30 1.12
C GLU A 73 6.91 7.92 0.23
N PHE A 74 5.98 7.09 -0.25
CA PHE A 74 4.86 7.53 -1.08
C PHE A 74 3.94 8.53 -0.35
N PHE A 75 3.70 8.34 0.95
CA PHE A 75 2.97 9.31 1.77
C PHE A 75 3.70 10.65 1.85
N ASN A 76 5.01 10.63 2.09
CA ASN A 76 5.82 11.83 2.19
C ASN A 76 5.87 12.59 0.86
N GLU A 77 5.95 11.91 -0.28
CA GLU A 77 5.86 12.54 -1.59
C GLU A 77 4.47 13.13 -1.87
N ALA A 78 3.41 12.41 -1.51
CA ALA A 78 2.04 12.82 -1.81
C ALA A 78 1.53 13.95 -0.91
N PHE A 79 1.89 13.94 0.39
CA PHE A 79 1.32 14.84 1.40
C PHE A 79 2.38 15.56 2.22
N GLY A 80 3.56 14.97 2.42
CA GLY A 80 4.70 15.54 3.15
C GLY A 80 4.52 15.69 4.66
N SER A 81 3.28 15.72 5.16
CA SER A 81 2.99 15.72 6.59
C SER A 81 1.57 15.26 6.87
N GLN A 82 1.35 14.78 8.10
CA GLN A 82 0.02 14.42 8.59
C GLN A 82 -0.95 15.62 8.54
N GLN A 83 -0.47 16.83 8.87
CA GLN A 83 -1.28 18.04 8.85
C GLN A 83 -1.82 18.35 7.43
N ASN A 84 -1.01 18.13 6.40
CA ASN A 84 -1.42 18.31 5.01
C ASN A 84 -2.44 17.26 4.56
N LEU A 85 -2.26 16.01 5.00
CA LEU A 85 -3.24 14.94 4.78
C LEU A 85 -4.60 15.30 5.41
N GLU A 86 -4.62 15.72 6.67
CA GLU A 86 -5.84 16.10 7.38
C GLU A 86 -6.57 17.26 6.68
N ARG A 87 -5.83 18.29 6.25
CA ARG A 87 -6.38 19.39 5.43
C ARG A 87 -6.98 18.88 4.13
N PHE A 88 -6.32 17.93 3.46
CA PHE A 88 -6.83 17.34 2.23
C PHE A 88 -8.12 16.53 2.46
N ILE A 89 -8.15 15.70 3.50
CA ILE A 89 -9.35 14.93 3.89
C ILE A 89 -10.54 15.86 4.16
N GLU A 90 -10.32 16.97 4.89
CA GLU A 90 -11.38 17.95 5.13
C GLU A 90 -11.88 18.62 3.86
N MET A 91 -11.01 18.88 2.88
CA MET A 91 -11.42 19.36 1.56
C MET A 91 -12.28 18.34 0.81
N VAL A 92 -11.87 17.06 0.80
CA VAL A 92 -12.65 15.97 0.17
C VAL A 92 -14.04 15.86 0.81
N LYS A 93 -14.13 15.88 2.14
CA LYS A 93 -15.42 15.84 2.86
C LYS A 93 -16.33 17.02 2.48
N LYS A 94 -15.77 18.23 2.35
CA LYS A 94 -16.54 19.42 1.96
C LYS A 94 -17.04 19.33 0.52
N ARG A 95 -16.24 18.79 -0.41
CA ARG A 95 -16.64 18.59 -1.82
C ARG A 95 -17.77 17.56 -1.93
N ASN A 96 -17.64 16.41 -1.26
CA ASN A 96 -18.67 15.37 -1.26
C ASN A 96 -20.01 15.84 -0.66
N LYS A 97 -19.98 16.74 0.34
CA LYS A 97 -21.21 17.35 0.90
C LYS A 97 -21.87 18.37 -0.03
N ARG A 98 -21.11 18.99 -0.94
CA ARG A 98 -21.63 19.98 -1.91
C ARG A 98 -22.15 19.35 -3.19
N GLU A 99 -21.59 18.22 -3.59
CA GLU A 99 -22.01 17.47 -4.79
C GLU A 99 -23.13 16.45 -4.49
N GLY A 100 -23.39 16.17 -3.20
CA GLY A 100 -24.44 15.23 -2.74
C GLY A 100 -25.70 15.88 -2.18
N GLY A 101 -25.97 17.15 -2.49
CA GLY A 101 -27.21 17.88 -2.14
C GLY A 101 -27.80 18.56 -3.37
#